data_AF-A0A8T3Z035-F1
#
_entry.id   AF-A0A8T3Z035-F1
#
_cell.length_a   1.000
_cell.length_b   1.000
_cell.length_c   1.000
_cell.angle_alpha   90.00
_cell.angle_beta   90.00
_cell.angle_gamma   90.00
#
_symmetry.space_group_name_H-M   'P 1'
#
loop_
_entity.id
_entity.type
_entity.pdbx_description
1 polymer ?
#
loop_
_entity_poly.entity_id
_entity_poly.type
_entity_poly.pdbx_seq_one_letter_code
_entity_poly.pdbx_strand_id
1 'polypeptide(L)'
;MPQETDRKMMEILRILADRSEVLGAKTIAEELRKKGYDLGERAVRYHMRILDEKGFTERIGYAGRRITPEGVKELEKGLIYDQVDFIFAKFEDMMYQTTLNPTTGLGKVVVNSSTFDYDEEIMSIIKNIFNKGVAVSPYVKITTPPNEDDESQMVMETICGTTIDGMILKAGIPVVPKFGGLVEVIDHVPRTFTELIAYKKTSMTPLEAFTDKEMTSVLKLVDSGSGDIPANFRLIPATARDDALKLFKNLQKIGVSGLLKIGKPGESILGIPVDKDMVGIAVIGGISPLCAAKEAGYDVDIKMAENTVEFSEMERVATPKNVIKKAGAERGEKVKFLLSKAWNLIHEVDFDPESVKGQVIVNVSYLKEEDLEEGLKIFDQVMASRPEYCTSKYFQILPGPEGKKGLATVCSLTIDGILTKNGIASTPQYGGILETEGKS
;
A
#
# COMPACT_ATOMS: atom_id res chain seq x y z
N MET A 1 6.79 16.66 9.57
CA MET A 1 5.44 17.27 9.77
C MET A 1 5.50 18.66 9.15
N PRO A 2 4.54 19.06 8.32
CA PRO A 2 4.42 20.47 7.92
C PRO A 2 4.29 21.32 9.19
N GLN A 3 4.86 22.53 9.18
CA GLN A 3 4.71 23.43 10.32
C GLN A 3 3.23 23.84 10.44
N GLU A 4 2.76 24.21 11.63
CA GLU A 4 1.34 24.60 11.86
C GLU A 4 0.87 25.72 10.90
N THR A 5 1.81 26.58 10.51
CA THR A 5 1.65 27.64 9.49
C THR A 5 1.33 27.08 8.10
N ASP A 6 1.93 25.95 7.71
CA ASP A 6 1.72 25.32 6.40
C ASP A 6 0.32 24.72 6.29
N ARG A 7 -0.17 24.07 7.36
CA ARG A 7 -1.55 23.51 7.40
C ARG A 7 -2.62 24.59 7.21
N LYS A 8 -2.45 25.75 7.85
CA LYS A 8 -3.36 26.90 7.74
C LYS A 8 -3.37 27.49 6.31
N MET A 9 -2.21 27.53 5.66
CA MET A 9 -2.09 28.00 4.27
C MET A 9 -2.74 27.03 3.28
N MET A 10 -2.55 25.71 3.46
CA MET A 10 -3.21 24.71 2.62
C MET A 10 -4.73 24.74 2.76
N GLU A 11 -5.25 24.92 3.97
CA GLU A 11 -6.70 25.02 4.16
C GLU A 11 -7.30 26.28 3.50
N ILE A 12 -6.56 27.40 3.47
CA ILE A 12 -6.96 28.60 2.73
C ILE A 12 -7.02 28.32 1.23
N LEU A 13 -6.03 27.61 0.67
CA LEU A 13 -6.05 27.18 -0.74
C LEU A 13 -7.25 26.26 -1.03
N ARG A 14 -7.58 25.32 -0.14
CA ARG A 14 -8.76 24.42 -0.28
C ARG A 14 -10.05 25.23 -0.38
N ILE A 15 -10.25 26.19 0.54
CA ILE A 15 -11.45 27.04 0.56
C ILE A 15 -11.57 27.85 -0.74
N LEU A 16 -10.45 28.35 -1.28
CA LEU A 16 -10.43 29.09 -2.55
C LEU A 16 -10.71 28.20 -3.76
N ALA A 17 -10.21 26.95 -3.77
CA ALA A 17 -10.47 25.98 -4.82
C ALA A 17 -11.94 25.53 -4.85
N ASP A 18 -12.50 25.15 -3.69
CA ASP A 18 -13.86 24.63 -3.55
C ASP A 18 -14.93 25.59 -4.06
N ARG A 19 -14.68 26.90 -3.95
CA ARG A 19 -15.65 27.93 -4.33
C ARG A 19 -15.43 28.48 -5.74
N SER A 20 -14.25 28.31 -6.33
CA SER A 20 -13.90 28.82 -7.68
C SER A 20 -14.24 30.31 -7.90
N GLU A 21 -14.31 31.08 -6.81
CA GLU A 21 -14.73 32.48 -6.76
C GLU A 21 -13.67 33.32 -6.03
N VAL A 22 -13.77 34.65 -6.16
CA VAL A 22 -12.90 35.58 -5.44
C VAL A 22 -13.38 35.71 -3.99
N LEU A 23 -12.59 35.26 -3.02
CA LEU A 23 -12.97 35.30 -1.60
C LEU A 23 -12.16 36.30 -0.78
N GLY A 24 -12.87 37.06 0.05
CA GLY A 24 -12.29 37.99 1.02
C GLY A 24 -11.83 37.30 2.30
N ALA A 25 -10.94 37.98 3.05
CA ALA A 25 -10.38 37.46 4.30
C ALA A 25 -11.42 37.11 5.36
N LYS A 26 -12.55 37.84 5.38
CA LYS A 26 -13.67 37.60 6.28
C LYS A 26 -14.33 36.25 6.02
N THR A 27 -14.73 36.01 4.77
CA THR A 27 -15.35 34.75 4.33
C THR A 27 -14.42 33.56 4.59
N ILE A 28 -13.14 33.71 4.27
CA ILE A 28 -12.14 32.65 4.51
C ILE A 28 -11.97 32.38 6.02
N ALA A 29 -11.94 33.42 6.87
CA ALA A 29 -11.87 33.25 8.33
C ALA A 29 -13.10 32.53 8.90
N GLU A 30 -14.30 32.82 8.39
CA GLU A 30 -15.54 32.14 8.79
C GLU A 30 -15.53 30.67 8.38
N GLU A 31 -15.08 30.34 7.17
CA GLU A 31 -14.94 28.95 6.71
C GLU A 31 -13.85 28.18 7.47
N LEU A 32 -12.70 28.80 7.73
CA LEU A 32 -11.64 28.22 8.57
C LEU A 32 -12.14 27.89 9.97
N ARG A 33 -12.94 28.78 10.57
CA ARG A 33 -13.53 28.56 11.90
C ARG A 33 -14.52 27.38 11.90
N LYS A 34 -15.31 27.19 10.84
CA LYS A 34 -16.18 26.00 10.69
C LYS A 34 -15.37 24.71 10.64
N LYS A 35 -14.16 24.77 10.08
CA LYS A 35 -13.22 23.63 9.99
C LYS A 35 -12.29 23.51 11.20
N GLY A 36 -12.55 24.23 12.30
CA GLY A 36 -11.82 24.10 13.56
C GLY A 36 -10.55 24.95 13.69
N TYR A 37 -10.27 25.84 12.74
CA TYR A 37 -9.14 26.78 12.80
C TYR A 37 -9.59 28.14 13.37
N ASP A 38 -9.10 28.52 14.55
CA ASP A 38 -9.39 29.84 15.13
C ASP A 38 -8.42 30.91 14.60
N LEU A 39 -8.71 31.42 13.40
CA LEU A 39 -7.95 32.48 12.73
C LEU A 39 -8.82 33.71 12.51
N GLY A 40 -8.38 34.86 13.04
CA GLY A 40 -9.00 36.14 12.75
C GLY A 40 -8.63 36.68 11.36
N GLU A 41 -9.45 37.58 10.81
CA GLU A 41 -9.27 38.14 9.46
C GLU A 41 -7.87 38.75 9.19
N ARG A 42 -7.23 39.31 10.22
CA ARG A 42 -5.88 39.87 10.11
C ARG A 42 -4.83 38.78 9.87
N ALA A 43 -4.96 37.63 10.54
CA ALA A 43 -4.07 36.48 10.35
C ALA A 43 -4.32 35.81 8.99
N VAL A 44 -5.59 35.71 8.56
CA VAL A 44 -5.93 35.22 7.22
C VAL A 44 -5.32 36.11 6.14
N ARG A 45 -5.38 37.45 6.27
CA ARG A 45 -4.70 38.37 5.34
C ARG A 45 -3.19 38.18 5.28
N TYR A 46 -2.57 37.85 6.41
CA TYR A 46 -1.14 37.55 6.47
C TYR A 46 -0.80 36.28 5.68
N HIS A 47 -1.52 35.18 5.89
CA HIS A 47 -1.31 33.94 5.13
C HIS A 47 -1.61 34.10 3.64
N MET A 48 -2.68 34.80 3.27
CA MET A 48 -2.98 35.08 1.86
C MET A 48 -1.87 35.89 1.19
N ARG A 49 -1.21 36.82 1.91
CA ARG A 49 -0.08 37.55 1.34
C ARG A 49 1.10 36.63 1.05
N ILE A 50 1.36 35.65 1.91
CA ILE A 50 2.40 34.65 1.68
C ILE A 50 2.04 33.77 0.48
N LEU A 51 0.77 33.38 0.34
CA LEU A 51 0.27 32.64 -0.82
C LEU A 51 0.37 33.45 -2.12
N ASP A 52 0.11 34.76 -2.05
CA ASP A 52 0.30 35.71 -3.16
C ASP A 52 1.81 35.77 -3.55
N GLU A 53 2.71 35.87 -2.57
CA GLU A 53 4.17 35.90 -2.78
C GLU A 53 4.74 34.58 -3.34
N LYS A 54 4.08 33.45 -3.04
CA LYS A 54 4.40 32.14 -3.62
C LYS A 54 3.75 31.89 -4.99
N GLY A 55 2.90 32.79 -5.47
CA GLY A 55 2.20 32.65 -6.75
C GLY A 55 1.01 31.68 -6.73
N PHE A 56 0.58 31.22 -5.55
CA PHE A 56 -0.52 30.26 -5.39
C PHE A 56 -1.90 30.93 -5.36
N THR A 57 -1.94 32.22 -5.03
CA THR A 57 -3.15 33.03 -5.10
C THR A 57 -2.88 34.34 -5.82
N GLU A 58 -3.92 34.88 -6.44
CA GLU A 58 -3.89 36.18 -7.10
C GLU A 58 -4.88 37.11 -6.42
N ARG A 59 -4.42 38.33 -6.09
CA ARG A 59 -5.26 39.36 -5.48
C ARG A 59 -6.10 40.07 -6.53
N ILE A 60 -7.43 39.95 -6.40
CA ILE A 60 -8.40 40.68 -7.23
C ILE A 60 -8.92 41.88 -6.44
N GLY A 61 -8.17 42.99 -6.52
CA GLY A 61 -8.54 44.27 -5.92
C GLY A 61 -8.85 44.21 -4.41
N TYR A 62 -10.01 44.76 -4.02
CA TYR A 62 -10.56 44.68 -2.66
C TYR A 62 -11.54 43.51 -2.47
N ALA A 63 -11.92 42.82 -3.56
CA ALA A 63 -12.89 41.73 -3.52
C ALA A 63 -12.31 40.49 -2.84
N GLY A 64 -11.01 40.21 -3.00
CA GLY A 64 -10.40 39.06 -2.35
C GLY A 64 -9.23 38.46 -3.12
N ARG A 65 -9.03 37.16 -2.94
CA ARG A 65 -8.06 36.32 -3.67
C ARG A 65 -8.81 35.28 -4.49
N ARG A 66 -8.18 34.87 -5.58
CA ARG A 66 -8.54 33.68 -6.35
C ARG A 66 -7.33 32.74 -6.36
N ILE A 67 -7.57 31.44 -6.35
CA ILE A 67 -6.50 30.45 -6.53
C ILE A 67 -5.96 30.49 -7.96
N THR A 68 -4.65 30.37 -8.14
CA THR A 68 -4.01 30.25 -9.46
C THR A 68 -3.92 28.78 -9.87
N PRO A 69 -3.67 28.45 -11.15
CA PRO A 69 -3.38 27.07 -11.56
C PRO A 69 -2.23 26.44 -10.75
N GLU A 70 -1.18 27.21 -10.44
CA GLU A 70 -0.05 26.81 -9.61
C GLU A 70 -0.49 26.55 -8.16
N GLY A 71 -1.43 27.35 -7.63
CA GLY A 71 -2.04 27.09 -6.33
C GLY A 71 -2.90 25.83 -6.29
N VAL A 72 -3.58 25.49 -7.39
CA VAL A 72 -4.33 24.22 -7.53
C VAL A 72 -3.36 23.04 -7.53
N LYS A 73 -2.25 23.13 -8.27
CA LYS A 73 -1.19 22.10 -8.26
C LYS A 73 -0.55 21.94 -6.88
N GLU A 74 -0.27 23.04 -6.19
CA GLU A 74 0.26 22.99 -4.82
C GLU A 74 -0.75 22.32 -3.87
N LEU A 75 -2.05 22.60 -4.04
CA LEU A 75 -3.11 21.94 -3.31
C LEU A 75 -3.09 20.42 -3.52
N GLU A 76 -2.92 19.97 -4.77
CA GLU A 76 -2.76 18.56 -5.15
C GLU A 76 -1.49 17.93 -4.53
N LYS A 77 -0.39 18.69 -4.39
CA LYS A 77 0.83 18.22 -3.71
C LYS A 77 0.67 18.11 -2.20
N GLY A 78 0.05 19.09 -1.54
CA GLY A 78 -0.25 19.01 -0.11
C GLY A 78 -1.25 17.90 0.22
N LEU A 79 -2.16 17.62 -0.72
CA LEU A 79 -3.03 16.47 -0.70
C LEU A 79 -2.25 15.14 -0.62
N ILE A 80 -0.98 15.04 -1.05
CA ILE A 80 -0.18 13.80 -0.93
C ILE A 80 0.24 13.52 0.52
N TYR A 81 0.63 14.55 1.28
CA TYR A 81 0.88 14.39 2.72
C TYR A 81 -0.40 14.15 3.50
N ASP A 82 -1.49 14.84 3.11
CA ASP A 82 -2.82 14.55 3.64
C ASP A 82 -3.28 13.15 3.20
N GLN A 83 -2.89 12.63 2.03
CA GLN A 83 -3.24 11.29 1.52
C GLN A 83 -2.65 10.18 2.40
N VAL A 84 -1.44 10.38 2.92
CA VAL A 84 -0.81 9.43 3.85
C VAL A 84 -1.61 9.29 5.15
N ASP A 85 -2.00 10.43 5.75
CA ASP A 85 -2.86 10.42 6.93
C ASP A 85 -4.31 10.01 6.57
N PHE A 86 -4.77 10.31 5.35
CA PHE A 86 -6.10 9.99 4.81
C PHE A 86 -6.30 8.50 4.56
N ILE A 87 -5.32 7.77 4.02
CA ILE A 87 -5.44 6.32 3.83
C ILE A 87 -5.54 5.62 5.18
N PHE A 88 -4.71 6.00 6.15
CA PHE A 88 -4.80 5.45 7.50
C PHE A 88 -6.12 5.82 8.19
N ALA A 89 -6.57 7.07 8.08
CA ALA A 89 -7.87 7.50 8.61
C ALA A 89 -9.05 6.79 7.92
N LYS A 90 -8.96 6.52 6.61
CA LYS A 90 -9.94 5.73 5.86
C LYS A 90 -9.99 4.30 6.39
N PHE A 91 -8.84 3.68 6.70
CA PHE A 91 -8.80 2.38 7.36
C PHE A 91 -9.49 2.39 8.73
N GLU A 92 -9.24 3.41 9.55
CA GLU A 92 -9.89 3.56 10.86
C GLU A 92 -11.41 3.76 10.72
N ASP A 93 -11.87 4.56 9.74
CA ASP A 93 -13.29 4.71 9.44
C ASP A 93 -13.91 3.38 8.97
N MET A 94 -13.28 2.67 8.04
CA MET A 94 -13.77 1.35 7.59
C MET A 94 -13.87 0.32 8.72
N MET A 95 -12.90 0.31 9.65
CA MET A 95 -12.99 -0.50 10.86
C MET A 95 -14.21 -0.13 11.71
N TYR A 96 -14.47 1.16 11.87
CA TYR A 96 -15.63 1.66 12.61
C TYR A 96 -16.97 1.31 11.93
N GLN A 97 -17.04 1.43 10.60
CA GLN A 97 -18.24 1.12 9.81
C GLN A 97 -18.58 -0.38 9.74
N THR A 98 -17.62 -1.27 10.03
CA THR A 98 -17.84 -2.72 10.03
C THR A 98 -18.87 -3.11 11.09
N THR A 99 -20.02 -3.69 10.72
CA THR A 99 -21.11 -4.04 11.67
C THR A 99 -21.45 -5.52 11.77
N LEU A 100 -20.68 -6.38 11.09
CA LEU A 100 -20.88 -7.83 11.09
C LEU A 100 -21.05 -8.38 12.51
N ASN A 101 -22.03 -9.25 12.71
CA ASN A 101 -22.23 -9.97 13.96
C ASN A 101 -21.75 -11.42 13.80
N PRO A 102 -20.77 -11.89 14.60
CA PRO A 102 -20.15 -13.20 14.42
C PRO A 102 -21.06 -14.37 14.81
N THR A 103 -22.20 -14.10 15.45
CA THR A 103 -23.19 -15.10 15.86
C THR A 103 -24.31 -15.22 14.84
N THR A 104 -24.82 -14.10 14.32
CA THR A 104 -25.95 -14.10 13.38
C THR A 104 -25.53 -14.08 11.91
N GLY A 105 -24.28 -13.67 11.61
CA GLY A 105 -23.82 -13.48 10.25
C GLY A 105 -24.53 -12.31 9.55
N LEU A 106 -24.94 -11.27 10.28
CA LEU A 106 -25.59 -10.09 9.70
C LEU A 106 -24.76 -8.83 9.95
N GLY A 107 -24.78 -7.91 9.00
CA GLY A 107 -24.12 -6.61 9.06
C GLY A 107 -23.06 -6.41 7.98
N LYS A 108 -22.43 -5.24 8.01
CA LYS A 108 -21.50 -4.76 7.00
C LYS A 108 -20.10 -5.31 7.18
N VAL A 109 -19.47 -5.64 6.06
CA VAL A 109 -18.07 -6.02 5.94
C VAL A 109 -17.34 -5.07 5.00
N VAL A 110 -16.03 -4.91 5.22
CA VAL A 110 -15.14 -4.17 4.32
C VAL A 110 -14.71 -5.10 3.20
N VAL A 111 -14.77 -4.64 1.97
CA VAL A 111 -14.38 -5.44 0.79
C VAL A 111 -13.24 -4.77 0.01
N ASN A 112 -12.52 -5.57 -0.75
CA ASN A 112 -11.65 -5.11 -1.83
C ASN A 112 -12.39 -5.38 -3.13
N SER A 113 -12.27 -4.46 -4.09
CA SER A 113 -12.90 -4.55 -5.39
C SER A 113 -11.86 -4.95 -6.42
N SER A 114 -12.19 -5.85 -7.32
CA SER A 114 -11.29 -6.23 -8.41
C SER A 114 -12.05 -6.31 -9.72
N THR A 115 -11.52 -5.67 -10.75
CA THR A 115 -12.13 -5.60 -12.08
C THR A 115 -11.31 -6.42 -13.06
N PHE A 116 -11.99 -7.25 -13.85
CA PHE A 116 -11.37 -8.11 -14.86
C PHE A 116 -12.41 -8.56 -15.89
N ASP A 117 -11.94 -8.98 -17.07
CA ASP A 117 -12.81 -9.54 -18.11
C ASP A 117 -13.19 -10.99 -17.79
N TYR A 118 -14.48 -11.30 -17.90
CA TYR A 118 -15.01 -12.64 -17.66
C TYR A 118 -14.38 -13.63 -18.63
N ASP A 119 -13.82 -14.68 -18.07
CA ASP A 119 -13.40 -15.87 -18.78
C ASP A 119 -13.69 -17.11 -17.90
N GLU A 120 -14.00 -18.26 -18.51
CA GLU A 120 -14.29 -19.46 -17.72
C GLU A 120 -13.05 -19.98 -16.97
N GLU A 121 -11.87 -19.83 -17.58
CA GLU A 121 -10.59 -20.26 -17.01
C GLU A 121 -10.18 -19.35 -15.84
N ILE A 122 -10.29 -18.01 -15.95
CA ILE A 122 -10.00 -17.11 -14.82
C ILE A 122 -10.90 -17.42 -13.62
N MET A 123 -12.20 -17.65 -13.86
CA MET A 123 -13.14 -18.00 -12.81
C MET A 123 -12.85 -19.38 -12.20
N SER A 124 -12.38 -20.34 -13.02
CA SER A 124 -11.94 -21.65 -12.54
C SER A 124 -10.73 -21.53 -11.61
N ILE A 125 -9.74 -20.72 -11.98
CA ILE A 125 -8.56 -20.43 -11.17
C ILE A 125 -8.96 -19.80 -9.83
N ILE A 126 -9.75 -18.71 -9.87
CA ILE A 126 -10.22 -18.01 -8.66
C ILE A 126 -10.97 -18.98 -7.73
N LYS A 127 -11.92 -19.75 -8.26
CA LYS A 127 -12.69 -20.74 -7.50
C LYS A 127 -11.79 -21.84 -6.91
N ASN A 128 -10.75 -22.28 -7.62
CA ASN A 128 -9.79 -23.25 -7.09
C ASN A 128 -9.08 -22.69 -5.85
N ILE A 129 -8.61 -21.44 -5.88
CA ILE A 129 -7.95 -20.81 -4.73
C ILE A 129 -8.90 -20.69 -3.52
N PHE A 130 -10.14 -20.25 -3.74
CA PHE A 130 -11.15 -20.22 -2.68
C PHE A 130 -11.44 -21.61 -2.10
N ASN A 131 -11.53 -22.65 -2.94
CA ASN A 131 -11.72 -24.03 -2.50
C ASN A 131 -10.56 -24.55 -1.64
N LYS A 132 -9.36 -24.00 -1.79
CA LYS A 132 -8.17 -24.35 -1.00
C LYS A 132 -8.07 -23.52 0.29
N GLY A 133 -9.00 -22.59 0.52
CA GLY A 133 -9.05 -21.75 1.72
C GLY A 133 -7.94 -20.70 1.79
N VAL A 134 -7.41 -20.29 0.64
CA VAL A 134 -6.38 -19.26 0.54
C VAL A 134 -7.06 -17.91 0.30
N ALA A 135 -7.89 -17.49 1.26
CA ALA A 135 -8.59 -16.20 1.30
C ALA A 135 -9.10 -15.93 2.73
N VAL A 136 -9.54 -14.69 3.00
CA VAL A 136 -10.18 -14.34 4.29
C VAL A 136 -11.54 -15.01 4.46
N SER A 137 -12.28 -15.15 3.37
CA SER A 137 -13.65 -15.66 3.34
C SER A 137 -13.96 -16.27 1.96
N PRO A 138 -14.79 -17.32 1.85
CA PRO A 138 -15.27 -17.84 0.57
C PRO A 138 -16.47 -17.07 0.01
N TYR A 139 -16.89 -15.97 0.65
CA TYR A 139 -17.98 -15.13 0.21
C TYR A 139 -17.46 -13.98 -0.64
N VAL A 140 -18.09 -13.77 -1.80
CA VAL A 140 -17.80 -12.67 -2.72
C VAL A 140 -19.11 -12.04 -3.19
N LYS A 141 -19.06 -10.81 -3.66
CA LYS A 141 -20.14 -10.23 -4.45
C LYS A 141 -19.62 -9.99 -5.87
N ILE A 142 -20.39 -10.42 -6.86
CA ILE A 142 -20.02 -10.26 -8.27
C ILE A 142 -21.08 -9.38 -8.91
N THR A 143 -20.63 -8.31 -9.57
CA THR A 143 -21.49 -7.37 -10.30
C THR A 143 -20.88 -7.02 -11.63
N THR A 144 -21.69 -6.57 -12.57
CA THR A 144 -21.21 -5.91 -13.79
C THR A 144 -21.05 -4.40 -13.54
N PRO A 145 -20.04 -3.75 -14.15
CA PRO A 145 -19.89 -2.30 -14.09
C PRO A 145 -21.12 -1.58 -14.64
N PRO A 146 -21.59 -0.50 -14.02
CA PRO A 146 -22.82 0.20 -14.43
C PRO A 146 -22.69 1.02 -15.72
N ASN A 147 -21.49 1.25 -16.23
CA ASN A 147 -21.20 2.27 -17.26
C ASN A 147 -20.38 1.78 -18.46
N GLU A 148 -20.29 0.47 -18.69
CA GLU A 148 -19.60 -0.07 -19.87
C GLU A 148 -20.58 -0.84 -20.77
N ASP A 149 -20.46 -0.61 -22.09
CA ASP A 149 -21.15 -1.39 -23.14
C ASP A 149 -20.55 -2.82 -23.28
N ASP A 150 -19.57 -3.18 -22.44
CA ASP A 150 -18.88 -4.46 -22.45
C ASP A 150 -19.44 -5.38 -21.35
N GLU A 151 -20.41 -6.23 -21.73
CA GLU A 151 -20.99 -7.24 -20.84
C GLU A 151 -19.97 -8.26 -20.32
N SER A 152 -18.74 -8.28 -20.86
CA SER A 152 -17.68 -9.18 -20.41
C SER A 152 -16.97 -8.69 -19.15
N GLN A 153 -16.95 -7.39 -18.85
CA GLN A 153 -16.23 -6.90 -17.67
C GLN A 153 -16.99 -7.22 -16.37
N MET A 154 -16.28 -7.73 -15.37
CA MET A 154 -16.81 -8.08 -14.05
C MET A 154 -16.08 -7.36 -12.93
N VAL A 155 -16.84 -7.04 -11.88
CA VAL A 155 -16.32 -6.58 -10.59
C VAL A 155 -16.56 -7.68 -9.56
N MET A 156 -15.49 -8.17 -8.93
CA MET A 156 -15.54 -9.09 -7.81
C MET A 156 -15.11 -8.40 -6.52
N GLU A 157 -16.00 -8.41 -5.54
CA GLU A 157 -15.75 -7.88 -4.21
C GLU A 157 -15.40 -9.02 -3.23
N THR A 158 -14.22 -8.96 -2.61
CA THR A 158 -13.72 -9.96 -1.65
C THR A 158 -13.57 -9.37 -0.25
N ILE A 159 -13.83 -10.15 0.79
CA ILE A 159 -13.74 -9.64 2.17
C ILE A 159 -12.31 -9.26 2.53
N CYS A 160 -12.12 -8.02 2.99
CA CYS A 160 -10.85 -7.48 3.42
C CYS A 160 -10.52 -7.86 4.87
N GLY A 161 -9.23 -8.00 5.17
CA GLY A 161 -8.73 -8.22 6.54
C GLY A 161 -9.14 -7.12 7.52
N THR A 162 -9.43 -5.90 7.05
CA THR A 162 -9.96 -4.79 7.86
C THR A 162 -11.30 -5.12 8.51
N THR A 163 -12.11 -6.00 7.91
CA THR A 163 -13.32 -6.53 8.55
C THR A 163 -12.98 -7.19 9.88
N ILE A 164 -11.93 -8.01 9.93
CA ILE A 164 -11.49 -8.65 11.18
C ILE A 164 -11.02 -7.61 12.20
N ASP A 165 -10.37 -6.53 11.76
CA ASP A 165 -9.93 -5.45 12.65
C ASP A 165 -11.13 -4.69 13.25
N GLY A 166 -12.13 -4.34 12.43
CA GLY A 166 -13.38 -3.76 12.91
C GLY A 166 -14.12 -4.68 13.89
N MET A 167 -14.08 -5.99 13.66
CA MET A 167 -14.66 -6.98 14.58
C MET A 167 -13.92 -7.08 15.91
N ILE A 168 -12.59 -7.05 15.90
CA ILE A 168 -11.77 -7.03 17.13
C ILE A 168 -12.08 -5.74 17.91
N LEU A 169 -12.12 -4.60 17.22
CA LEU A 169 -12.44 -3.30 17.82
C LEU A 169 -13.84 -3.31 18.48
N LYS A 170 -14.86 -3.86 17.80
CA LYS A 170 -16.22 -3.98 18.34
C LYS A 170 -16.36 -4.93 19.52
N ALA A 171 -15.45 -5.88 19.66
CA ALA A 171 -15.35 -6.70 20.86
C ALA A 171 -14.73 -5.94 22.05
N GLY A 172 -14.43 -4.65 21.91
CA GLY A 172 -13.79 -3.82 22.94
C GLY A 172 -12.28 -4.02 23.01
N ILE A 173 -11.66 -4.66 22.02
CA ILE A 173 -10.24 -4.95 21.99
C ILE A 173 -9.55 -3.92 21.08
N PRO A 174 -8.63 -3.09 21.59
CA PRO A 174 -7.89 -2.19 20.72
C PRO A 174 -6.97 -3.02 19.81
N VAL A 175 -7.05 -2.76 18.51
CA VAL A 175 -6.26 -3.43 17.48
C VAL A 175 -5.46 -2.40 16.70
N VAL A 176 -4.21 -2.73 16.41
CA VAL A 176 -3.30 -1.87 15.64
C VAL A 176 -2.81 -2.63 14.42
N PRO A 177 -3.39 -2.40 13.23
CA PRO A 177 -2.81 -2.84 11.97
C PRO A 177 -1.42 -2.22 11.81
N LYS A 178 -0.38 -3.05 11.72
CA LYS A 178 1.01 -2.59 11.75
C LYS A 178 1.68 -2.72 10.38
N PHE A 179 1.54 -3.88 9.73
CA PHE A 179 2.17 -4.13 8.42
C PHE A 179 1.24 -4.92 7.49
N GLY A 180 1.38 -4.68 6.18
CA GLY A 180 0.99 -5.64 5.14
C GLY A 180 2.23 -6.12 4.40
N GLY A 181 2.20 -7.33 3.86
CA GLY A 181 3.38 -7.95 3.29
C GLY A 181 3.12 -9.30 2.66
N LEU A 182 4.21 -10.00 2.35
CA LEU A 182 4.19 -11.36 1.80
C LEU A 182 4.65 -12.35 2.85
N VAL A 183 3.97 -13.49 2.96
CA VAL A 183 4.33 -14.61 3.83
C VAL A 183 4.74 -15.80 2.98
N GLU A 184 5.96 -16.28 3.23
CA GLU A 184 6.43 -17.53 2.65
C GLU A 184 5.75 -18.70 3.36
N VAL A 185 5.22 -19.61 2.55
CA VAL A 185 4.63 -20.87 2.98
C VAL A 185 5.47 -22.01 2.40
N ILE A 186 5.85 -22.98 3.24
CA ILE A 186 6.60 -24.18 2.84
C ILE A 186 5.91 -25.42 3.43
N ASP A 187 5.66 -26.44 2.60
CA ASP A 187 4.94 -27.67 2.98
C ASP A 187 3.56 -27.40 3.60
N HIS A 188 2.90 -26.36 3.08
CA HIS A 188 1.67 -25.74 3.55
C HIS A 188 1.75 -25.09 4.94
N VAL A 189 2.94 -24.84 5.48
CA VAL A 189 3.14 -24.20 6.79
C VAL A 189 3.66 -22.77 6.58
N PRO A 190 2.96 -21.73 7.07
CA PRO A 190 3.47 -20.37 7.05
C PRO A 190 4.76 -20.26 7.86
N ARG A 191 5.81 -19.66 7.27
CA ARG A 191 7.16 -19.59 7.87
C ARG A 191 7.52 -18.20 8.37
N THR A 192 7.62 -17.24 7.46
CA THR A 192 8.07 -15.88 7.78
C THR A 192 7.45 -14.89 6.81
N PHE A 193 7.34 -13.63 7.23
CA PHE A 193 7.18 -12.55 6.26
C PHE A 193 8.50 -12.36 5.48
N THR A 194 8.40 -12.24 4.17
CA THR A 194 9.56 -12.02 3.27
C THR A 194 9.71 -10.54 2.92
N GLU A 195 8.59 -9.84 2.77
CA GLU A 195 8.49 -8.40 2.52
C GLU A 195 7.44 -7.76 3.43
N LEU A 196 7.63 -6.50 3.79
CA LEU A 196 6.73 -5.74 4.69
C LEU A 196 6.70 -4.26 4.35
N ILE A 197 5.49 -3.69 4.38
CA ILE A 197 5.23 -2.26 4.34
C ILE A 197 4.36 -1.89 5.54
N ALA A 198 4.72 -0.81 6.25
CA ALA A 198 3.95 -0.32 7.38
C ALA A 198 2.67 0.38 6.91
N TYR A 199 1.57 0.20 7.63
CA TYR A 199 0.31 0.93 7.34
C TYR A 199 0.40 2.43 7.61
N LYS A 200 1.30 2.83 8.52
CA LYS A 200 1.56 4.25 8.80
C LYS A 200 2.60 4.77 7.83
N LYS A 201 2.40 6.01 7.38
CA LYS A 201 3.32 6.74 6.49
C LYS A 201 3.35 6.25 5.04
N THR A 202 2.26 5.66 4.54
CA THR A 202 2.10 5.26 3.13
C THR A 202 0.88 5.94 2.53
N SER A 203 0.97 6.36 1.26
CA SER A 203 -0.13 6.94 0.48
C SER A 203 -0.95 5.90 -0.29
N MET A 204 -0.56 4.63 -0.19
CA MET A 204 -1.26 3.46 -0.77
C MET A 204 -1.42 2.38 0.30
N THR A 205 -2.32 1.44 0.07
CA THR A 205 -2.46 0.32 0.98
C THR A 205 -1.23 -0.60 0.86
N PRO A 206 -0.68 -1.13 1.95
CA PRO A 206 0.53 -1.96 1.90
C PRO A 206 0.47 -3.16 0.94
N LEU A 207 -0.71 -3.79 0.81
CA LEU A 207 -0.86 -4.96 -0.05
C LEU A 207 -0.99 -4.61 -1.54
N GLU A 208 -1.44 -3.40 -1.92
CA GLU A 208 -1.43 -2.95 -3.31
C GLU A 208 -0.03 -3.00 -3.92
N ALA A 209 0.99 -2.64 -3.14
CA ALA A 209 2.39 -2.69 -3.58
C ALA A 209 2.91 -4.12 -3.83
N PHE A 210 2.16 -5.15 -3.43
CA PHE A 210 2.53 -6.56 -3.58
C PHE A 210 1.60 -7.33 -4.53
N THR A 211 0.74 -6.65 -5.29
CA THR A 211 -0.19 -7.29 -6.25
C THR A 211 0.33 -7.37 -7.67
N ASP A 212 1.51 -6.81 -7.96
CA ASP A 212 2.11 -6.88 -9.30
C ASP A 212 2.53 -8.30 -9.68
N LYS A 213 2.58 -8.53 -11.00
CA LYS A 213 3.00 -9.82 -11.57
C LYS A 213 4.39 -10.15 -11.01
N GLU A 214 4.60 -11.41 -10.62
CA GLU A 214 5.84 -11.97 -10.04
C GLU A 214 6.06 -11.76 -8.52
N MET A 215 5.25 -10.94 -7.82
CA MET A 215 5.44 -10.74 -6.37
C MET A 215 4.86 -11.86 -5.51
N THR A 216 3.77 -12.49 -5.95
CA THR A 216 3.14 -13.62 -5.24
C THR A 216 3.35 -14.93 -5.99
N SER A 217 3.17 -16.05 -5.28
CA SER A 217 3.16 -17.40 -5.88
C SER A 217 2.07 -18.28 -5.28
N VAL A 218 0.83 -17.77 -5.31
CA VAL A 218 -0.40 -18.41 -4.82
C VAL A 218 -0.71 -19.69 -5.60
N LEU A 219 -0.54 -19.69 -6.92
CA LEU A 219 -0.74 -20.89 -7.76
C LEU A 219 0.22 -22.01 -7.33
N LYS A 220 1.51 -21.67 -7.19
CA LYS A 220 2.57 -22.59 -6.75
C LYS A 220 2.28 -23.16 -5.36
N LEU A 221 1.73 -22.36 -4.44
CA LEU A 221 1.30 -22.82 -3.12
C LEU A 221 0.21 -23.90 -3.23
N VAL A 222 -0.78 -23.69 -4.09
CA VAL A 222 -1.88 -24.65 -4.24
C VAL A 222 -1.43 -25.96 -4.88
N ASP A 223 -0.45 -25.90 -5.80
CA ASP A 223 0.04 -27.06 -6.54
C ASP A 223 1.11 -27.86 -5.79
N SER A 224 2.09 -27.16 -5.20
CA SER A 224 3.28 -27.78 -4.59
C SER A 224 3.30 -27.71 -3.06
N GLY A 225 2.39 -26.94 -2.46
CA GLY A 225 2.39 -26.64 -1.04
C GLY A 225 3.36 -25.55 -0.60
N SER A 226 4.08 -24.92 -1.53
CA SER A 226 5.00 -23.83 -1.20
C SER A 226 4.82 -22.61 -2.11
N GLY A 227 4.90 -21.42 -1.54
CA GLY A 227 4.74 -20.16 -2.26
C GLY A 227 4.55 -18.97 -1.31
N ASP A 228 4.49 -17.77 -1.89
CA ASP A 228 4.35 -16.50 -1.19
C ASP A 228 2.93 -15.97 -1.35
N ILE A 229 2.31 -15.61 -0.22
CA ILE A 229 0.93 -15.11 -0.18
C ILE A 229 0.85 -13.76 0.51
N PRO A 230 -0.06 -12.87 0.08
CA PRO A 230 -0.29 -11.60 0.77
C PRO A 230 -0.86 -11.86 2.17
N ALA A 231 -0.39 -11.12 3.16
CA ALA A 231 -0.86 -11.20 4.55
C ALA A 231 -0.69 -9.87 5.30
N ASN A 232 -1.52 -9.68 6.32
CA ASN A 232 -1.52 -8.53 7.20
C ASN A 232 -1.14 -8.94 8.62
N PHE A 233 -0.34 -8.09 9.26
CA PHE A 233 0.09 -8.22 10.63
C PHE A 233 -0.50 -7.10 11.49
N ARG A 234 -1.12 -7.49 12.61
CA ARG A 234 -1.70 -6.57 13.60
C ARG A 234 -1.28 -6.94 15.01
N LEU A 235 -1.38 -5.97 15.91
CA LEU A 235 -1.13 -6.12 17.33
C LEU A 235 -2.40 -5.89 18.15
N ILE A 236 -2.54 -6.64 19.23
CA ILE A 236 -3.54 -6.43 20.29
C ILE A 236 -2.86 -6.49 21.66
N PRO A 237 -3.44 -5.94 22.73
CA PRO A 237 -2.94 -6.13 24.09
C PRO A 237 -2.88 -7.60 24.47
N ALA A 238 -1.85 -7.99 25.22
CA ALA A 238 -1.68 -9.36 25.70
C ALA A 238 -2.88 -9.88 26.50
N THR A 239 -3.53 -9.00 27.28
CA THR A 239 -4.71 -9.32 28.10
C THR A 239 -5.93 -9.71 27.28
N ALA A 240 -6.02 -9.26 26.02
CA ALA A 240 -7.17 -9.50 25.15
C ALA A 240 -7.04 -10.77 24.28
N ARG A 241 -5.94 -11.53 24.41
CA ARG A 241 -5.61 -12.68 23.56
C ARG A 241 -6.71 -13.75 23.54
N ASP A 242 -7.21 -14.13 24.70
CA ASP A 242 -8.16 -15.23 24.81
C ASP A 242 -9.54 -14.84 24.26
N ASP A 243 -9.92 -13.57 24.38
CA ASP A 243 -11.15 -13.05 23.78
C ASP A 243 -11.02 -12.91 22.26
N ALA A 244 -9.86 -12.49 21.75
CA ALA A 244 -9.56 -12.54 20.33
C ALA A 244 -9.64 -13.98 19.78
N LEU A 245 -9.10 -14.97 20.49
CA LEU A 245 -9.22 -16.38 20.11
C LEU A 245 -10.69 -16.86 20.04
N LYS A 246 -11.53 -16.46 20.99
CA LYS A 246 -12.97 -16.77 20.95
C LYS A 246 -13.65 -16.10 19.76
N LEU A 247 -13.30 -14.84 19.47
CA LEU A 247 -13.83 -14.10 18.32
C LEU A 247 -13.46 -14.78 17.01
N PHE A 248 -12.18 -15.14 16.79
CA PHE A 248 -11.76 -15.86 15.59
C PHE A 248 -12.48 -17.20 15.40
N LYS A 249 -12.74 -17.93 16.49
CA LYS A 249 -13.55 -19.17 16.45
C LYS A 249 -14.99 -18.91 16.01
N ASN A 250 -15.59 -17.81 16.43
CA ASN A 250 -16.96 -17.47 16.03
C ASN A 250 -17.01 -16.97 14.58
N LEU A 251 -16.08 -16.10 14.18
CA LEU A 251 -15.96 -15.64 12.79
C LEU A 251 -15.72 -16.83 11.82
N GLN A 252 -14.94 -17.83 12.23
CA GLN A 252 -14.74 -19.05 11.45
C GLN A 252 -16.04 -19.82 11.19
N LYS A 253 -17.00 -19.82 12.12
CA LYS A 253 -18.30 -20.53 11.93
C LYS A 253 -19.13 -19.91 10.81
N ILE A 254 -19.00 -18.60 10.58
CA ILE A 254 -19.68 -17.87 9.51
C ILE A 254 -18.82 -17.74 8.25
N GLY A 255 -17.69 -18.45 8.17
CA GLY A 255 -16.82 -18.47 6.99
C GLY A 255 -15.85 -17.29 6.89
N VAL A 256 -15.79 -16.39 7.88
CA VAL A 256 -14.84 -15.28 7.89
C VAL A 256 -13.65 -15.66 8.76
N SER A 257 -12.62 -16.28 8.20
CA SER A 257 -11.41 -16.61 8.96
C SER A 257 -10.23 -16.75 8.03
N GLY A 258 -9.35 -15.76 8.06
CA GLY A 258 -8.06 -15.76 7.36
C GLY A 258 -6.88 -16.03 8.28
N LEU A 259 -7.10 -16.58 9.48
CA LEU A 259 -6.09 -16.63 10.53
C LEU A 259 -4.92 -17.56 10.17
N LEU A 260 -3.72 -16.99 10.00
CA LEU A 260 -2.48 -17.75 9.80
C LEU A 260 -1.85 -18.14 11.15
N LYS A 261 -1.68 -17.15 12.04
CA LYS A 261 -1.09 -17.34 13.37
C LYS A 261 -1.55 -16.26 14.34
N ILE A 262 -1.77 -16.65 15.60
CA ILE A 262 -1.92 -15.74 16.75
C ILE A 262 -0.93 -16.17 17.84
N GLY A 263 -0.10 -15.23 18.27
CA GLY A 263 1.00 -15.50 19.20
C GLY A 263 0.60 -15.60 20.65
N LYS A 264 1.57 -15.96 21.49
CA LYS A 264 1.60 -15.64 22.92
C LYS A 264 2.12 -14.20 23.13
N PRO A 265 1.94 -13.61 24.34
CA PRO A 265 2.52 -12.31 24.66
C PRO A 265 4.03 -12.28 24.41
N GLY A 266 4.51 -11.28 23.66
CA GLY A 266 5.92 -11.16 23.26
C GLY A 266 6.46 -12.23 22.30
N GLU A 267 5.62 -13.16 21.85
CA GLU A 267 6.05 -14.15 20.86
C GLU A 267 6.17 -13.46 19.51
N SER A 268 7.34 -13.61 18.88
CA SER A 268 7.50 -13.28 17.46
C SER A 268 6.47 -14.04 16.61
N ILE A 269 6.03 -13.41 15.53
CA ILE A 269 5.03 -13.97 14.62
C ILE A 269 5.53 -13.88 13.19
N LEU A 270 5.82 -15.04 12.61
CA LEU A 270 6.32 -15.18 11.25
C LEU A 270 7.54 -14.26 11.04
N GLY A 271 8.46 -14.29 12.00
CA GLY A 271 9.70 -13.51 12.00
C GLY A 271 9.55 -12.04 12.42
N ILE A 272 8.33 -11.55 12.68
CA ILE A 272 8.09 -10.18 13.18
C ILE A 272 8.20 -10.18 14.71
N PRO A 273 9.10 -9.36 15.30
CA PRO A 273 9.20 -9.24 16.75
C PRO A 273 7.98 -8.52 17.34
N VAL A 274 7.55 -8.99 18.51
CA VAL A 274 6.39 -8.46 19.25
C VAL A 274 6.82 -8.08 20.66
N ASP A 275 6.33 -6.94 21.15
CA ASP A 275 6.60 -6.49 22.51
C ASP A 275 5.94 -7.43 23.54
N LYS A 276 6.57 -7.61 24.70
CA LYS A 276 6.14 -8.54 25.76
C LYS A 276 4.69 -8.37 26.23
N ASP A 277 4.17 -7.14 26.17
CA ASP A 277 2.83 -6.77 26.62
C ASP A 277 1.80 -6.78 25.48
N MET A 278 2.21 -7.23 24.29
CA MET A 278 1.40 -7.29 23.07
C MET A 278 1.37 -8.70 22.51
N VAL A 279 0.36 -8.97 21.69
CA VAL A 279 0.21 -10.22 20.92
C VAL A 279 0.11 -9.88 19.44
N GLY A 280 0.91 -10.56 18.64
CA GLY A 280 0.85 -10.48 17.18
C GLY A 280 -0.17 -11.43 16.58
N ILE A 281 -0.85 -10.97 15.53
CA ILE A 281 -1.80 -11.76 14.75
C ILE A 281 -1.48 -11.55 13.26
N ALA A 282 -1.25 -12.65 12.55
CA ALA A 282 -1.11 -12.68 11.10
C ALA A 282 -2.36 -13.27 10.46
N VAL A 283 -2.87 -12.60 9.43
CA VAL A 283 -4.05 -13.01 8.67
C VAL A 283 -3.74 -12.89 7.19
N ILE A 284 -4.18 -13.87 6.40
CA ILE A 284 -4.08 -13.83 4.94
C ILE A 284 -4.78 -12.62 4.33
N GLY A 285 -4.29 -12.13 3.20
CA GLY A 285 -4.92 -11.10 2.38
C GLY A 285 -6.14 -11.65 1.64
N GLY A 286 -7.21 -10.86 1.61
CA GLY A 286 -8.47 -11.21 0.92
C GLY A 286 -8.33 -11.36 -0.59
N ILE A 287 -7.26 -10.80 -1.16
CA ILE A 287 -7.00 -10.74 -2.60
C ILE A 287 -6.20 -11.92 -3.17
N SER A 288 -5.80 -12.89 -2.34
CA SER A 288 -4.98 -14.03 -2.83
C SER A 288 -5.59 -14.75 -4.05
N PRO A 289 -6.92 -14.96 -4.16
CA PRO A 289 -7.52 -15.52 -5.37
C PRO A 289 -7.30 -14.68 -6.64
N LEU A 290 -7.28 -13.35 -6.51
CA LEU A 290 -7.07 -12.42 -7.61
C LEU A 290 -5.58 -12.31 -7.97
N CYS A 291 -4.69 -12.39 -6.98
CA CYS A 291 -3.26 -12.54 -7.23
C CYS A 291 -2.96 -13.79 -8.08
N ALA A 292 -3.62 -14.91 -7.80
CA ALA A 292 -3.47 -16.13 -8.61
C ALA A 292 -3.94 -15.96 -10.06
N ALA A 293 -4.99 -15.18 -10.30
CA ALA A 293 -5.40 -14.83 -11.66
C ALA A 293 -4.34 -13.99 -12.39
N LYS A 294 -3.74 -12.98 -11.71
CA LYS A 294 -2.62 -12.22 -12.28
C LYS A 294 -1.40 -13.08 -12.56
N GLU A 295 -1.08 -14.03 -11.68
CA GLU A 295 0.00 -15.02 -11.87
C GLU A 295 -0.23 -15.90 -13.11
N ALA A 296 -1.49 -16.22 -13.44
CA ALA A 296 -1.85 -16.97 -14.64
C ALA A 296 -1.84 -16.12 -15.93
N GLY A 297 -1.53 -14.83 -15.83
CA GLY A 297 -1.37 -13.93 -16.97
C GLY A 297 -2.55 -13.01 -17.26
N TYR A 298 -3.69 -13.19 -16.58
CA TYR A 298 -4.88 -12.35 -16.77
C TYR A 298 -4.64 -10.92 -16.29
N ASP A 299 -5.33 -9.97 -16.91
CA ASP A 299 -5.36 -8.59 -16.47
C ASP A 299 -6.43 -8.41 -15.40
N VAL A 300 -6.02 -7.99 -14.21
CA VAL A 300 -6.89 -7.82 -13.05
C VAL A 300 -6.48 -6.54 -12.34
N ASP A 301 -7.36 -5.55 -12.34
CA ASP A 301 -7.21 -4.34 -11.55
C ASP A 301 -7.74 -4.59 -10.13
N ILE A 302 -6.89 -4.42 -9.11
CA ILE A 302 -7.23 -4.70 -7.72
C ILE A 302 -7.18 -3.40 -6.93
N LYS A 303 -8.32 -2.98 -6.38
CA LYS A 303 -8.44 -1.82 -5.51
C LYS A 303 -8.81 -2.21 -4.09
N MET A 304 -8.02 -1.76 -3.12
CA MET A 304 -8.13 -2.26 -1.75
C MET A 304 -8.96 -1.34 -0.87
N ALA A 305 -9.80 -1.97 -0.03
CA ALA A 305 -10.52 -1.33 1.05
C ALA A 305 -11.19 0.00 0.59
N GLU A 306 -12.05 -0.11 -0.42
CA GLU A 306 -12.72 1.04 -1.01
C GLU A 306 -14.07 1.34 -0.36
N ASN A 307 -14.79 0.29 0.04
CA ASN A 307 -16.20 0.34 0.39
C ASN A 307 -16.60 -0.76 1.38
N THR A 308 -17.86 -0.68 1.83
CA THR A 308 -18.49 -1.68 2.69
C THR A 308 -19.73 -2.25 2.03
N VAL A 309 -19.98 -3.55 2.22
CA VAL A 309 -21.14 -4.27 1.67
C VAL A 309 -21.84 -5.03 2.80
N GLU A 310 -23.15 -5.21 2.71
CA GLU A 310 -23.88 -6.09 3.63
C GLU A 310 -23.48 -7.54 3.37
N PHE A 311 -23.06 -8.27 4.41
CA PHE A 311 -22.58 -9.64 4.26
C PHE A 311 -23.65 -10.59 3.66
N SER A 312 -24.94 -10.28 3.86
CA SER A 312 -26.06 -11.02 3.27
C SER A 312 -26.20 -10.86 1.76
N GLU A 313 -25.58 -9.84 1.15
CA GLU A 313 -25.53 -9.65 -0.31
C GLU A 313 -24.39 -10.43 -0.96
N MET A 314 -23.51 -11.05 -0.16
CA MET A 314 -22.38 -11.83 -0.67
C MET A 314 -22.76 -13.30 -0.82
N GLU A 315 -22.29 -13.92 -1.89
CA GLU A 315 -22.53 -15.32 -2.21
C GLU A 315 -21.30 -16.17 -1.97
N ARG A 316 -21.55 -17.41 -1.53
CA ARG A 316 -20.49 -18.37 -1.28
C ARG A 316 -20.04 -19.03 -2.59
N VAL A 317 -18.83 -18.73 -3.05
CA VAL A 317 -18.27 -19.29 -4.30
C VAL A 317 -17.60 -20.66 -4.14
N ALA A 318 -17.29 -21.06 -2.91
CA ALA A 318 -16.55 -22.29 -2.64
C ALA A 318 -16.89 -22.89 -1.26
N THR A 319 -16.58 -24.18 -1.09
CA THR A 319 -16.56 -24.83 0.23
C THR A 319 -15.12 -25.14 0.61
N PRO A 320 -14.44 -24.22 1.34
CA PRO A 320 -13.00 -24.33 1.55
C PRO A 320 -12.58 -25.60 2.27
N LYS A 321 -11.54 -26.23 1.74
CA LYS A 321 -10.70 -27.22 2.40
C LYS A 321 -9.32 -26.58 2.61
N ASN A 322 -9.14 -25.94 3.76
CA ASN A 322 -7.93 -25.17 4.07
C ASN A 322 -6.68 -26.05 3.90
N VAL A 323 -5.87 -25.72 2.89
CA VAL A 323 -4.60 -26.42 2.67
C VAL A 323 -3.50 -25.90 3.57
N ILE A 324 -3.54 -24.60 3.90
CA ILE A 324 -2.57 -23.98 4.82
C ILE A 324 -2.79 -24.54 6.23
N LYS A 325 -1.75 -25.20 6.75
CA LYS A 325 -1.67 -25.72 8.11
C LYS A 325 -1.39 -24.59 9.08
N LYS A 326 -1.73 -24.79 10.35
CA LYS A 326 -1.34 -23.86 11.42
C LYS A 326 0.18 -23.74 11.46
N ALA A 327 0.68 -22.51 11.58
CA ALA A 327 2.09 -22.26 11.78
C ALA A 327 2.61 -22.97 13.04
N GLY A 328 3.76 -23.64 12.93
CA GLY A 328 4.44 -24.32 14.04
C GLY A 328 5.21 -23.36 14.96
N ALA A 329 5.96 -23.91 15.92
CA ALA A 329 6.91 -23.15 16.72
C ALA A 329 7.99 -22.52 15.81
N GLU A 330 8.31 -21.25 16.03
CA GLU A 330 9.22 -20.51 15.15
C GLU A 330 10.62 -21.10 15.16
N ARG A 331 11.16 -21.39 13.98
CA ARG A 331 12.60 -21.49 13.75
C ARG A 331 13.01 -20.13 13.21
N GLY A 332 13.79 -19.42 14.01
CA GLY A 332 13.94 -17.97 13.91
C GLY A 332 14.80 -17.52 12.74
N GLU A 333 14.15 -17.14 11.64
CA GLU A 333 14.69 -16.10 10.76
C GLU A 333 13.94 -14.81 11.05
N LYS A 334 14.68 -13.75 11.39
CA LYS A 334 14.10 -12.42 11.58
C LYS A 334 13.77 -11.85 10.21
N VAL A 335 12.58 -11.24 10.08
CA VAL A 335 12.19 -10.56 8.85
C VAL A 335 13.22 -9.46 8.54
N LYS A 336 13.79 -9.50 7.33
CA LYS A 336 14.66 -8.43 6.82
C LYS A 336 13.78 -7.33 6.26
N PHE A 337 13.50 -6.31 7.07
CA PHE A 337 12.79 -5.11 6.60
C PHE A 337 13.51 -4.50 5.38
N LEU A 338 12.77 -3.98 4.39
CA LEU A 338 13.32 -3.30 3.21
C LEU A 338 14.38 -2.25 3.58
N LEU A 339 14.15 -1.50 4.66
CA LEU A 339 15.12 -0.53 5.18
C LEU A 339 16.44 -1.20 5.61
N SER A 340 16.39 -2.35 6.28
CA SER A 340 17.61 -3.07 6.68
C SER A 340 18.37 -3.64 5.48
N LYS A 341 17.66 -4.09 4.43
CA LYS A 341 18.28 -4.49 3.16
C LYS A 341 18.99 -3.29 2.52
N ALA A 342 18.31 -2.14 2.44
CA ALA A 342 18.88 -0.90 1.91
C ALA A 342 20.13 -0.46 2.68
N TRP A 343 20.11 -0.51 4.02
CA TRP A 343 21.27 -0.13 4.85
C TRP A 343 22.46 -1.07 4.65
N ASN A 344 22.22 -2.37 4.51
CA ASN A 344 23.30 -3.33 4.21
C ASN A 344 23.92 -3.03 2.84
N LEU A 345 23.09 -2.76 1.83
CA LEU A 345 23.57 -2.37 0.50
C LEU A 345 24.35 -1.04 0.55
N ILE A 346 23.85 -0.03 1.27
CA ILE A 346 24.53 1.26 1.49
C ILE A 346 25.92 1.05 2.11
N HIS A 347 26.04 0.11 3.05
CA HIS A 347 27.33 -0.20 3.69
C HIS A 347 28.35 -0.83 2.74
N GLU A 348 27.88 -1.64 1.78
CA GLU A 348 28.71 -2.33 0.77
C GLU A 348 29.23 -1.38 -0.31
N VAL A 349 28.62 -0.21 -0.51
CA VAL A 349 29.10 0.80 -1.45
C VAL A 349 30.48 1.30 -1.04
N ASP A 350 31.46 1.15 -1.93
CA ASP A 350 32.82 1.69 -1.79
C ASP A 350 33.26 2.51 -3.02
N PHE A 351 32.29 2.94 -3.83
CA PHE A 351 32.54 3.78 -5.00
C PHE A 351 33.24 5.09 -4.64
N ASP A 352 34.40 5.32 -5.26
CA ASP A 352 35.20 6.53 -5.19
C ASP A 352 34.95 7.42 -6.43
N PRO A 353 34.36 8.62 -6.24
CA PRO A 353 34.11 9.56 -7.33
C PRO A 353 35.37 10.07 -8.04
N GLU A 354 36.54 10.09 -7.39
CA GLU A 354 37.78 10.59 -7.99
C GLU A 354 38.39 9.56 -8.96
N SER A 355 38.51 8.30 -8.52
CA SER A 355 39.05 7.23 -9.36
C SER A 355 38.01 6.54 -10.25
N VAL A 356 36.71 6.79 -10.04
CA VAL A 356 35.58 6.17 -10.74
C VAL A 356 35.64 4.63 -10.61
N LYS A 357 35.94 4.16 -9.40
CA LYS A 357 36.07 2.72 -9.09
C LYS A 357 35.35 2.38 -7.79
N GLY A 358 34.87 1.16 -7.71
CA GLY A 358 34.21 0.59 -6.54
C GLY A 358 32.83 0.02 -6.88
N GLN A 359 32.18 -0.51 -5.87
CA GLN A 359 30.89 -1.14 -5.88
C GLN A 359 29.79 -0.10 -5.75
N VAL A 360 28.75 -0.29 -6.56
CA VAL A 360 27.53 0.52 -6.58
C VAL A 360 26.32 -0.40 -6.48
N ILE A 361 25.20 0.14 -6.01
CA ILE A 361 23.93 -0.59 -5.96
C ILE A 361 23.25 -0.43 -7.31
N VAL A 362 22.74 -1.52 -7.90
CA VAL A 362 22.04 -1.49 -9.19
C VAL A 362 20.63 -2.05 -9.10
N ASN A 363 19.71 -1.47 -9.87
CA ASN A 363 18.42 -2.05 -10.20
C ASN A 363 18.57 -2.81 -11.52
N VAL A 364 18.04 -4.02 -11.61
CA VAL A 364 18.13 -4.85 -12.83
C VAL A 364 16.73 -5.00 -13.44
N SER A 365 16.54 -4.45 -14.63
CA SER A 365 15.32 -4.59 -15.42
C SER A 365 15.52 -5.63 -16.52
N TYR A 366 14.59 -6.56 -16.72
CA TYR A 366 14.73 -7.60 -17.74
C TYR A 366 13.95 -7.27 -19.02
N LEU A 367 14.65 -7.34 -20.15
CA LEU A 367 14.09 -7.15 -21.50
C LEU A 367 14.18 -8.48 -22.26
N LYS A 368 13.25 -8.72 -23.19
CA LYS A 368 13.42 -9.82 -24.16
C LYS A 368 14.64 -9.53 -25.02
N GLU A 369 15.31 -10.58 -25.50
CA GLU A 369 16.53 -10.42 -26.31
C GLU A 369 16.26 -9.65 -27.62
N GLU A 370 15.08 -9.82 -28.22
CA GLU A 370 14.63 -9.10 -29.42
C GLU A 370 14.42 -7.59 -29.18
N ASP A 371 14.03 -7.19 -27.97
CA ASP A 371 13.72 -5.79 -27.63
C ASP A 371 14.93 -5.02 -27.09
N LEU A 372 16.06 -5.70 -26.85
CA LEU A 372 17.21 -5.11 -26.15
C LEU A 372 17.81 -3.92 -26.91
N GLU A 373 17.98 -4.05 -28.22
CA GLU A 373 18.64 -3.02 -29.03
C GLU A 373 17.80 -1.74 -29.08
N GLU A 374 16.49 -1.87 -29.25
CA GLU A 374 15.57 -0.73 -29.20
C GLU A 374 15.49 -0.12 -27.81
N GLY A 375 15.42 -0.95 -26.76
CA GLY A 375 15.41 -0.49 -25.36
C GLY A 375 16.66 0.32 -25.00
N LEU A 376 17.84 -0.10 -25.45
CA LEU A 376 19.09 0.63 -25.23
C LEU A 376 19.11 1.97 -25.98
N LYS A 377 18.59 2.00 -27.21
CA LYS A 377 18.49 3.24 -27.98
C LYS A 377 17.59 4.27 -27.29
N ILE A 378 16.46 3.83 -26.73
CA ILE A 378 15.57 4.69 -25.95
C ILE A 378 16.27 5.15 -24.67
N PHE A 379 16.96 4.25 -23.96
CA PHE A 379 17.72 4.59 -22.76
C PHE A 379 18.77 5.68 -23.06
N ASP A 380 19.57 5.53 -24.11
CA ASP A 380 20.58 6.50 -24.51
C ASP A 380 19.96 7.86 -24.87
N GLN A 381 18.80 7.88 -25.55
CA GLN A 381 18.07 9.11 -25.86
C GLN A 381 17.62 9.84 -24.60
N VAL A 382 17.09 9.11 -23.61
CA VAL A 382 16.69 9.68 -22.32
C VAL A 382 17.92 10.22 -21.58
N MET A 383 19.01 9.46 -21.51
CA MET A 383 20.24 9.88 -20.84
C MET A 383 20.89 11.10 -21.49
N ALA A 384 20.80 11.25 -22.81
CA ALA A 384 21.34 12.38 -23.53
C ALA A 384 20.49 13.66 -23.37
N SER A 385 19.16 13.51 -23.34
CA SER A 385 18.23 14.64 -23.29
C SER A 385 17.87 15.09 -21.87
N ARG A 386 17.89 14.16 -20.91
CA ARG A 386 17.44 14.34 -19.52
C ARG A 386 18.35 13.56 -18.55
N PRO A 387 19.65 13.88 -18.47
CA PRO A 387 20.59 13.19 -17.58
C PRO A 387 20.16 13.24 -16.11
N GLU A 388 19.34 14.23 -15.71
CA GLU A 388 18.76 14.37 -14.37
C GLU A 388 17.78 13.26 -13.97
N TYR A 389 17.27 12.47 -14.92
CA TYR A 389 16.32 11.37 -14.64
C TYR A 389 17.00 10.10 -14.13
N CYS A 390 18.33 10.02 -14.16
CA CYS A 390 19.08 8.86 -13.71
C CYS A 390 20.18 9.28 -12.75
N THR A 391 20.45 8.44 -11.75
CA THR A 391 21.54 8.65 -10.79
C THR A 391 22.92 8.61 -11.47
N SER A 392 23.04 7.89 -12.58
CA SER A 392 24.28 7.70 -13.31
C SER A 392 24.01 7.41 -14.78
N LYS A 393 24.96 7.78 -15.64
CA LYS A 393 25.01 7.37 -17.06
C LYS A 393 25.58 5.97 -17.27
N TYR A 394 26.16 5.36 -16.24
CA TYR A 394 26.73 4.03 -16.32
C TYR A 394 25.63 2.99 -16.14
N PHE A 395 25.64 1.99 -17.02
CA PHE A 395 24.80 0.81 -16.95
C PHE A 395 25.60 -0.43 -17.35
N GLN A 396 25.07 -1.61 -17.04
CA GLN A 396 25.66 -2.87 -17.47
C GLN A 396 24.58 -3.80 -18.01
N ILE A 397 24.92 -4.57 -19.05
CA ILE A 397 24.07 -5.66 -19.54
C ILE A 397 24.48 -6.96 -18.85
N LEU A 398 23.51 -7.65 -18.28
CA LEU A 398 23.66 -8.90 -17.54
C LEU A 398 22.86 -10.02 -18.23
N PRO A 399 23.24 -11.29 -18.08
CA PRO A 399 22.37 -12.40 -18.44
C PRO A 399 21.11 -12.39 -17.57
N GLY A 400 19.93 -12.59 -18.18
CA GLY A 400 18.65 -12.68 -17.48
C GLY A 400 18.05 -14.09 -17.51
N PRO A 401 17.02 -14.35 -16.69
CA PRO A 401 16.30 -15.63 -16.69
C PRO A 401 15.54 -15.83 -18.01
N GLU A 402 15.33 -17.09 -18.39
CA GLU A 402 14.44 -17.49 -19.50
C GLU A 402 14.75 -16.83 -20.85
N GLY A 403 16.04 -16.60 -21.16
CA GLY A 403 16.46 -15.99 -22.42
C GLY A 403 16.32 -14.46 -22.47
N LYS A 404 15.97 -13.81 -21.35
CA LYS A 404 15.97 -12.33 -21.23
C LYS A 404 17.38 -11.79 -21.00
N LYS A 405 17.56 -10.48 -21.22
CA LYS A 405 18.78 -9.72 -20.89
C LYS A 405 18.45 -8.69 -19.82
N GLY A 406 19.30 -8.61 -18.79
CA GLY A 406 19.16 -7.65 -17.70
C GLY A 406 19.87 -6.34 -18.03
N LEU A 407 19.19 -5.21 -17.90
CA LEU A 407 19.76 -3.87 -17.90
C LEU A 407 19.93 -3.40 -16.45
N ALA A 408 21.17 -3.33 -15.99
CA ALA A 408 21.53 -2.91 -14.64
C ALA A 408 21.84 -1.41 -14.60
N THR A 409 21.02 -0.63 -13.89
CA THR A 409 21.17 0.84 -13.74
C THR A 409 21.47 1.20 -12.29
N VAL A 410 22.28 2.24 -12.07
CA VAL A 410 22.71 2.64 -10.72
C VAL A 410 21.53 3.17 -9.90
N CYS A 411 21.37 2.65 -8.69
CA CYS A 411 20.35 3.06 -7.72
C CYS A 411 20.81 4.29 -6.93
N SER A 412 19.86 5.17 -6.58
CA SER A 412 20.09 6.38 -5.80
C SER A 412 20.71 6.13 -4.41
N LEU A 413 20.45 4.96 -3.80
CA LEU A 413 21.07 4.54 -2.54
C LEU A 413 22.61 4.45 -2.62
N THR A 414 23.17 4.37 -3.83
CA THR A 414 24.63 4.48 -4.04
C THR A 414 25.15 5.82 -3.52
N ILE A 415 24.40 6.90 -3.69
CA ILE A 415 24.76 8.24 -3.18
C ILE A 415 24.82 8.21 -1.65
N ASP A 416 23.84 7.59 -0.99
CA ASP A 416 23.85 7.45 0.48
C ASP A 416 25.10 6.71 0.97
N GLY A 417 25.53 5.67 0.25
CA GLY A 417 26.76 4.93 0.52
C GLY A 417 28.01 5.80 0.40
N ILE A 418 28.14 6.55 -0.69
CA ILE A 418 29.25 7.49 -0.93
C ILE A 418 29.31 8.55 0.19
N LEU A 419 28.18 9.17 0.52
CA LEU A 419 28.10 10.17 1.59
C LEU A 419 28.52 9.59 2.94
N THR A 420 27.99 8.40 3.29
CA THR A 420 28.29 7.73 4.56
C THR A 420 29.77 7.40 4.69
N LYS A 421 30.43 6.93 3.62
CA LYS A 421 31.87 6.65 3.60
C LYS A 421 32.73 7.91 3.78
N ASN A 422 32.22 9.07 3.37
CA ASN A 422 32.86 10.37 3.54
C ASN A 422 32.50 11.08 4.86
N GLY A 423 31.91 10.35 5.82
CA GLY A 423 31.57 10.88 7.14
C GLY A 423 30.31 11.75 7.17
N ILE A 424 29.52 11.76 6.09
CA ILE A 424 28.26 12.50 6.00
C ILE A 424 27.11 11.52 6.21
N ALA A 425 26.43 11.63 7.36
CA ALA A 425 25.27 10.79 7.65
C ALA A 425 24.12 11.10 6.69
N SER A 426 23.75 10.14 5.86
CA SER A 426 22.55 10.18 5.02
C SER A 426 21.61 9.05 5.42
N THR A 427 20.30 9.31 5.45
CA THR A 427 19.32 8.29 5.81
C THR A 427 18.08 8.44 4.94
N PRO A 428 17.81 7.49 4.02
CA PRO A 428 16.62 7.56 3.17
C PRO A 428 15.35 7.52 4.03
N GLN A 429 14.42 8.44 3.77
CA GLN A 429 13.19 8.60 4.55
C GLN A 429 11.93 8.14 3.79
N TYR A 430 11.86 8.47 2.50
CA TYR A 430 10.69 8.25 1.64
C TYR A 430 11.15 7.89 0.23
N GLY A 431 10.34 7.10 -0.47
CA GLY A 431 10.40 6.91 -1.91
C GLY A 431 9.03 7.22 -2.50
N GLY A 432 8.97 7.79 -3.70
CA GLY A 432 7.71 8.17 -4.33
C GLY A 432 7.91 8.84 -5.68
N ILE A 433 6.80 9.33 -6.24
CA ILE A 433 6.78 10.05 -7.52
C ILE A 433 7.15 11.52 -7.27
N LEU A 434 8.15 12.01 -8.00
CA LEU A 434 8.56 13.42 -7.97
C LEU A 434 7.95 14.14 -9.18
N GLU A 435 7.01 15.04 -8.94
CA GLU A 435 6.49 15.92 -9.99
C GLU A 435 7.52 17.00 -10.33
N THR A 436 7.95 17.04 -11.59
CA THR A 436 8.86 18.08 -12.10
C THR A 436 8.09 19.03 -13.00
N GLU A 437 8.03 20.32 -12.65
CA GLU A 437 7.53 21.34 -13.58
C GLU A 437 8.54 21.51 -14.72
N GLY A 438 8.15 21.10 -15.92
CA GLY A 438 8.93 21.43 -17.11
C GLY A 438 8.96 22.94 -17.26
N LYS A 439 10.14 23.57 -17.14
CA LYS A 439 10.37 24.83 -17.84
C LYS A 439 10.25 24.50 -19.33
N SER A 440 9.10 24.83 -19.91
CA SER A 440 8.85 24.84 -21.35
C SER A 440 9.86 25.68 -22.09
#